data_AF-A0A1N7FR84-F1
#
_entry.id   AF-A0A1N7FR84-F1
#
_cell.length_a   1.000
_cell.length_b   1.000
_cell.length_c   1.000
_cell.angle_alpha   90.00
_cell.angle_beta   90.00
_cell.angle_gamma   90.00
#
_symmetry.space_group_name_H-M   'P 1'
#
loop_
_entity.id
_entity.type
_entity.pdbx_description
1 polymer ?
#
loop_
_entity_poly.entity_id
_entity_poly.type
_entity_poly.pdbx_seq_one_letter_code
_entity_poly.pdbx_strand_id
1 'polypeptide(L)'
;MTVTAYGMICARAGAQPVEDLSGETTVTDQLVRVYVPATVPMLARLREHGLAAAEAHAVTPALREWYAEGDEEELEYVAFTRAAQDALQLLRADPGAPRRRVVVSADLPAVAVGRVDGELGSSIVALTGAVPVSAVAAIHVDGAEAVQDVAAAAEVVVEALAGDPDAQFTVDGAEDHELEWYDVTELDLLLRTVS
;
A
#
# COMPACT_ATOMS: atom_id res chain seq x y z
N MET A 1 -6.41 -16.40 23.30
CA MET A 1 -5.04 -15.88 23.46
C MET A 1 -4.79 -15.14 22.16
N THR A 2 -5.30 -13.92 22.10
CA THR A 2 -5.56 -13.20 20.86
C THR A 2 -4.90 -11.85 21.09
N VAL A 3 -3.69 -11.70 20.57
CA VAL A 3 -3.00 -10.40 20.56
C VAL A 3 -3.46 -9.72 19.27
N THR A 4 -4.37 -8.79 19.50
CA THR A 4 -4.86 -7.73 18.63
C THR A 4 -3.73 -7.10 17.81
N ALA A 5 -3.84 -7.16 16.47
CA ALA A 5 -2.89 -6.67 15.48
C ALA A 5 -2.96 -5.14 15.26
N TYR A 6 -3.27 -4.37 16.30
CA TYR A 6 -3.38 -2.90 16.27
C TYR A 6 -2.02 -2.20 16.37
N GLY A 7 -0.96 -2.79 15.79
CA GLY A 7 0.40 -2.32 16.06
C GLY A 7 1.48 -2.73 15.06
N MET A 8 1.11 -3.28 13.91
CA MET A 8 2.08 -3.78 12.93
C MET A 8 2.04 -3.03 11.58
N ILE A 9 1.70 -1.74 11.61
CA ILE A 9 1.93 -0.82 10.48
C ILE A 9 3.26 -0.04 10.68
N CYS A 10 3.79 0.01 11.92
CA CYS A 10 4.88 0.91 12.28
C CYS A 10 6.11 0.18 12.87
N ALA A 11 7.00 -0.33 12.00
CA ALA A 11 8.38 -0.61 12.39
C ALA A 11 9.34 0.19 11.51
N ARG A 12 9.61 1.45 11.89
CA ARG A 12 10.72 2.24 11.33
C ARG A 12 12.05 1.58 11.75
N ALA A 13 12.78 1.00 10.81
CA ALA A 13 14.21 0.75 11.00
C ALA A 13 14.93 2.12 11.03
N GLY A 14 15.35 2.55 12.22
CA GLY A 14 15.95 3.86 12.43
C GLY A 14 17.26 4.05 11.67
N ALA A 15 17.24 4.89 10.63
CA ALA A 15 18.45 5.55 10.15
C ALA A 15 18.92 6.53 11.24
N GLN A 16 20.14 6.36 11.72
CA GLN A 16 20.78 7.32 12.64
C GLN A 16 21.13 8.59 11.84
N PRO A 17 20.79 9.80 12.32
CA PRO A 17 21.17 11.02 11.63
C PRO A 17 22.68 11.18 11.63
N VAL A 18 23.26 11.33 10.44
CA VAL A 18 24.64 11.79 10.26
C VAL A 18 24.67 13.31 10.42
N GLU A 19 25.19 13.81 11.53
CA GLU A 19 25.36 15.24 11.76
C GLU A 19 26.48 15.78 10.84
N ASP A 20 26.11 16.56 9.82
CA ASP A 20 27.06 17.38 9.07
C ASP A 20 27.32 18.71 9.82
N LEU A 21 28.60 19.06 9.95
CA LEU A 21 29.11 20.16 10.77
C LEU A 21 28.91 21.56 10.14
N SER A 22 28.00 21.71 9.19
CA SER A 22 27.78 22.95 8.43
C SER A 22 26.57 23.77 8.88
N GLY A 23 25.67 23.24 9.72
CA GLY A 23 24.50 23.98 10.22
C GLY A 23 23.47 24.35 9.13
N GLU A 24 23.62 23.83 7.92
CA GLU A 24 22.62 23.82 6.88
C GLU A 24 21.90 22.48 6.94
N THR A 25 20.69 22.46 7.49
CA THR A 25 19.79 21.31 7.33
C THR A 25 19.47 21.18 5.85
N THR A 26 20.25 20.38 5.13
CA THR A 26 19.90 19.90 3.79
C THR A 26 18.48 19.38 3.84
N VAL A 27 17.59 19.93 3.01
CA VAL A 27 16.16 19.57 2.87
C VAL A 27 15.98 18.14 2.29
N THR A 28 16.92 17.23 2.49
CA THR A 28 17.14 16.07 1.62
C THR A 28 16.99 14.69 2.27
N ASP A 29 16.32 14.55 3.42
CA ASP A 29 16.06 13.19 3.98
C ASP A 29 14.74 13.07 4.77
N GLN A 30 13.67 13.74 4.33
CA GLN A 30 12.33 13.41 4.83
C GLN A 30 11.76 12.28 3.99
N LEU A 31 11.67 11.09 4.58
CA LEU A 31 10.98 9.94 4.00
C LEU A 31 9.47 10.08 4.18
N VAL A 32 8.74 9.69 3.15
CA VAL A 32 7.28 9.62 3.11
C VAL A 32 6.90 8.15 3.00
N ARG A 33 6.08 7.67 3.96
CA ARG A 33 5.45 6.36 3.86
C ARG A 33 4.41 6.39 2.74
N VAL A 34 4.55 5.46 1.80
CA VAL A 34 3.58 5.21 0.73
C VAL A 34 3.10 3.77 0.77
N TYR A 35 1.87 3.55 0.34
CA TYR A 35 1.20 2.26 0.23
C TYR A 35 0.92 2.00 -1.25
N VAL A 36 1.67 1.08 -1.83
CA VAL A 36 1.66 0.82 -3.26
C VAL A 36 0.78 -0.40 -3.54
N PRO A 37 -0.33 -0.26 -4.29
CA PRO A 37 -1.09 -1.41 -4.75
C PRO A 37 -0.23 -2.28 -5.68
N ALA A 38 -0.30 -3.59 -5.52
CA ALA A 38 0.49 -4.53 -6.32
C ALA A 38 -0.25 -5.86 -6.53
N THR A 39 0.39 -6.76 -7.29
CA THR A 39 -0.02 -8.16 -7.44
C THR A 39 1.16 -9.09 -7.14
N VAL A 40 0.88 -10.37 -6.87
CA VAL A 40 1.94 -11.38 -6.63
C VAL A 40 2.95 -11.46 -7.80
N PRO A 41 2.54 -11.44 -9.10
CA PRO A 41 3.47 -11.34 -10.21
C PRO A 41 4.39 -10.10 -10.19
N MET A 42 3.90 -8.96 -9.69
CA MET A 42 4.72 -7.75 -9.53
C MET A 42 5.76 -7.93 -8.43
N LEU A 43 5.40 -8.56 -7.30
CA LEU A 43 6.36 -8.88 -6.22
C LEU A 43 7.50 -9.79 -6.71
N ALA A 44 7.21 -10.73 -7.61
CA ALA A 44 8.22 -11.62 -8.18
C ALA A 44 9.32 -10.87 -8.96
N ARG A 45 9.06 -9.63 -9.39
CA ARG A 45 10.02 -8.76 -10.10
C ARG A 45 10.73 -7.76 -9.18
N LEU A 46 10.27 -7.63 -7.93
CA LEU A 46 10.68 -6.57 -7.01
C LEU A 46 12.20 -6.50 -6.79
N ARG A 47 12.87 -7.64 -6.59
CA ARG A 47 14.33 -7.66 -6.33
C ARG A 47 15.16 -7.20 -7.52
N GLU A 48 14.75 -7.57 -8.73
CA GLU A 48 15.55 -7.34 -9.95
C GLU A 48 15.25 -6.00 -10.60
N HIS A 49 14.00 -5.54 -10.53
CA HIS A 49 13.52 -4.37 -11.28
C HIS A 49 12.87 -3.29 -10.41
N GLY A 50 12.68 -3.55 -9.12
CA GLY A 50 11.80 -2.73 -8.29
C GLY A 50 10.32 -2.98 -8.60
N LEU A 51 9.45 -2.31 -7.84
CA LEU A 51 8.01 -2.34 -8.05
C LEU A 51 7.61 -1.17 -8.95
N ALA A 52 7.19 -1.48 -10.17
CA ALA A 52 6.69 -0.47 -11.10
C ALA A 52 5.22 -0.15 -10.79
N ALA A 53 4.97 1.07 -10.31
CA ALA A 53 3.64 1.63 -10.10
C ALA A 53 3.67 3.12 -10.44
N ALA A 54 2.61 3.63 -11.07
CA ALA A 54 2.48 5.06 -11.40
C ALA A 54 1.91 5.86 -10.22
N GLU A 55 1.02 5.24 -9.45
CA GLU A 55 0.31 5.85 -8.33
C GLU A 55 0.41 4.96 -7.09
N ALA A 56 0.29 5.58 -5.94
CA ALA A 56 0.24 4.96 -4.62
C ALA A 56 -0.61 5.83 -3.70
N HIS A 57 -0.79 5.38 -2.46
CA HIS A 57 -1.46 6.17 -1.43
C HIS A 57 -0.50 6.61 -0.34
N ALA A 58 -0.74 7.78 0.25
CA ALA A 58 0.00 8.29 1.38
C ALA A 58 -0.91 9.16 2.26
N VAL A 59 -0.44 9.50 3.45
CA VAL A 59 -1.09 10.52 4.29
C VAL A 59 -0.81 11.91 3.72
N THR A 60 -1.61 12.30 2.72
CA THR A 60 -1.47 13.60 2.05
C THR A 60 -2.01 14.75 2.92
N PRO A 61 -1.66 16.00 2.61
CA PRO A 61 -2.30 17.16 3.21
C PRO A 61 -3.83 17.18 3.01
N ALA A 62 -4.33 16.77 1.84
CA ALA A 62 -5.77 16.74 1.56
C ALA A 62 -6.50 15.70 2.41
N LEU A 63 -5.88 14.55 2.68
CA LEU A 63 -6.43 13.54 3.58
C LEU A 63 -6.43 14.04 5.04
N ARG A 64 -5.33 14.64 5.50
CA ARG A 64 -5.24 15.24 6.85
C ARG A 64 -6.30 16.31 7.09
N GLU A 65 -6.56 17.15 6.09
CA GLU A 65 -7.55 18.21 6.20
C GLU A 65 -8.98 17.66 6.27
N TRP A 66 -9.27 16.61 5.49
CA TRP A 66 -10.58 15.98 5.48
C TRP A 66 -10.91 15.29 6.81
N TYR A 67 -9.92 14.62 7.40
CA TYR A 67 -10.08 13.92 8.67
C TYR A 67 -9.17 14.50 9.76
N ALA A 68 -9.39 15.79 10.05
CA ALA A 68 -8.54 16.58 10.93
C ALA A 68 -8.55 16.13 12.41
N GLU A 69 -9.56 15.37 12.82
CA GLU A 69 -9.62 14.77 14.17
C GLU A 69 -8.87 13.45 14.27
N GLY A 70 -8.56 12.82 13.13
CA GLY A 70 -7.86 11.55 13.08
C GLY A 70 -6.37 11.71 13.36
N ASP A 71 -5.78 10.75 14.07
CA ASP A 71 -4.34 10.72 14.28
C ASP A 71 -3.57 10.14 13.06
N GLU A 72 -2.24 10.10 13.16
CA GLU A 72 -1.42 9.60 12.06
C GLU A 72 -1.75 8.14 11.69
N GLU A 73 -2.00 7.29 12.68
CA GLU A 73 -2.24 5.87 12.49
C GLU A 73 -3.58 5.63 11.79
N GLU A 74 -4.61 6.37 12.17
CA GLU A 74 -5.92 6.32 11.52
C GLU A 74 -5.85 6.77 10.06
N LEU A 75 -5.10 7.84 9.77
CA LEU A 75 -4.92 8.33 8.40
C LEU A 75 -4.08 7.37 7.55
N GLU A 76 -3.04 6.77 8.13
CA GLU A 76 -2.24 5.71 7.51
C GLU A 76 -3.10 4.50 7.16
N TYR A 77 -4.00 4.09 8.07
CA TYR A 77 -4.96 3.03 7.80
C TYR A 77 -5.89 3.36 6.63
N VAL A 78 -6.41 4.59 6.55
CA VAL A 78 -7.23 5.03 5.40
C VAL A 78 -6.44 4.95 4.09
N ALA A 79 -5.19 5.41 4.07
CA ALA A 79 -4.35 5.33 2.88
C ALA A 79 -4.03 3.87 2.50
N PHE A 80 -3.75 3.01 3.48
CA PHE A 80 -3.49 1.59 3.30
C PHE A 80 -4.69 0.85 2.72
N THR A 81 -5.89 1.03 3.29
CA THR A 81 -7.11 0.35 2.83
C THR A 81 -7.46 0.75 1.39
N ARG A 82 -7.27 2.02 1.02
CA ARG A 82 -7.45 2.47 -0.37
C ARG A 82 -6.45 1.82 -1.33
N ALA A 83 -5.20 1.62 -0.92
CA ALA A 83 -4.24 0.86 -1.70
C ALA A 83 -4.68 -0.62 -1.86
N ALA A 84 -5.28 -1.22 -0.82
CA ALA A 84 -5.81 -2.59 -0.92
C ALA A 84 -7.00 -2.66 -1.90
N GLN A 85 -7.88 -1.66 -1.91
CA GLN A 85 -8.95 -1.53 -2.90
C GLN A 85 -8.39 -1.38 -4.33
N ASP A 86 -7.39 -0.54 -4.54
CA ASP A 86 -6.77 -0.35 -5.86
C ASP A 86 -6.05 -1.61 -6.37
N ALA A 87 -5.56 -2.47 -5.47
CA ALA A 87 -5.04 -3.79 -5.85
C ALA A 87 -6.12 -4.67 -6.50
N LEU A 88 -7.41 -4.52 -6.17
CA LEU A 88 -8.50 -5.24 -6.85
C LEU A 88 -8.61 -4.85 -8.33
N GLN A 89 -8.35 -3.58 -8.68
CA GLN A 89 -8.33 -3.14 -10.07
C GLN A 89 -7.18 -3.80 -10.84
N LEU A 90 -6.00 -3.96 -10.21
CA LEU A 90 -4.87 -4.67 -10.79
C LEU A 90 -5.19 -6.16 -11.00
N LEU A 91 -5.83 -6.80 -10.01
CA LEU A 91 -6.30 -8.18 -10.13
C LEU A 91 -7.37 -8.35 -11.22
N ARG A 92 -8.28 -7.37 -11.37
CA ARG A 92 -9.27 -7.38 -12.46
C ARG A 92 -8.60 -7.38 -13.83
N ALA A 93 -7.52 -6.60 -13.97
CA ALA A 93 -6.75 -6.46 -15.19
C ALA A 93 -5.83 -7.66 -15.49
N ASP A 94 -5.44 -8.43 -14.46
CA ASP A 94 -4.65 -9.65 -14.58
C ASP A 94 -5.39 -10.88 -14.01
N PRO A 95 -6.26 -11.53 -14.80
CA PRO A 95 -6.99 -12.73 -14.36
C PRO A 95 -6.09 -13.93 -14.03
N GLY A 96 -4.81 -13.90 -14.44
CA GLY A 96 -3.84 -14.96 -14.16
C GLY A 96 -3.13 -14.79 -12.81
N ALA A 97 -3.23 -13.62 -12.18
CA ALA A 97 -2.67 -13.39 -10.86
C ALA A 97 -3.43 -14.19 -9.79
N PRO A 98 -2.73 -14.72 -8.77
CA PRO A 98 -3.37 -15.21 -7.56
C PRO A 98 -4.33 -14.16 -6.99
N ARG A 99 -5.57 -14.56 -6.67
CA ARG A 99 -6.63 -13.67 -6.17
C ARG A 99 -6.40 -13.29 -4.71
N ARG A 100 -5.36 -12.48 -4.49
CA ARG A 100 -4.93 -11.93 -3.20
C ARG A 100 -4.53 -10.47 -3.44
N ARG A 101 -5.09 -9.54 -2.67
CA ARG A 101 -4.63 -8.14 -2.68
C ARG A 101 -3.21 -8.10 -2.14
N VAL A 102 -2.40 -7.23 -2.71
CA VAL A 102 -1.06 -6.94 -2.23
C VAL A 102 -0.92 -5.44 -2.04
N VAL A 103 -0.44 -5.04 -0.88
CA VAL A 103 -0.03 -3.66 -0.60
C VAL A 103 1.43 -3.67 -0.15
N VAL A 104 2.26 -2.86 -0.78
CA VAL A 104 3.66 -2.70 -0.40
C VAL A 104 3.82 -1.37 0.32
N SER A 105 4.18 -1.43 1.59
CA SER A 105 4.51 -0.26 2.40
C SER A 105 5.97 0.10 2.16
N ALA A 106 6.23 1.29 1.64
CA ALA A 106 7.59 1.75 1.29
C ALA A 106 7.88 3.14 1.86
N ASP A 107 9.13 3.39 2.23
CA ASP A 107 9.63 4.71 2.65
C ASP A 107 10.40 5.34 1.50
N LEU A 108 9.83 6.37 0.89
CA LEU A 108 10.41 7.06 -0.26
C LEU A 108 10.86 8.47 0.10
N PRO A 109 11.96 8.98 -0.46
CA PRO A 109 12.30 10.38 -0.27
C PRO A 109 11.20 11.26 -0.88
N ALA A 110 10.86 12.38 -0.24
CA ALA A 110 9.76 13.24 -0.68
C ALA A 110 9.84 13.67 -2.16
N VAL A 111 11.06 13.82 -2.72
CA VAL A 111 11.27 14.13 -4.15
C VAL A 111 10.77 13.03 -5.10
N ALA A 112 10.69 11.79 -4.62
CA ALA A 112 10.20 10.67 -5.40
C ALA A 112 8.66 10.57 -5.43
N VAL A 113 7.98 11.37 -4.61
CA VAL A 113 6.53 11.38 -4.41
C VAL A 113 5.93 12.69 -4.90
N GLY A 114 5.31 12.66 -6.08
CA GLY A 114 4.59 13.78 -6.66
C GLY A 114 3.21 13.96 -6.04
N ARG A 115 2.79 15.22 -5.89
CA ARG A 115 1.41 15.54 -5.54
C ARG A 115 0.52 15.36 -6.77
N VAL A 116 -0.61 14.71 -6.58
CA VAL A 116 -1.70 14.68 -7.55
C VAL A 116 -2.73 15.69 -7.09
N ASP A 117 -3.14 16.59 -7.98
CA ASP A 117 -4.27 17.48 -7.70
C ASP A 117 -5.52 16.60 -7.52
N GLY A 118 -6.08 16.62 -6.32
CA GLY A 118 -7.20 15.77 -5.94
C GLY A 118 -8.20 16.53 -5.08
N GLU A 119 -9.38 15.92 -4.90
CA GLU A 119 -10.40 16.45 -4.01
C GLU A 119 -9.99 16.34 -2.53
N LEU A 120 -10.69 17.07 -1.67
CA LEU A 120 -10.54 16.97 -0.23
C LEU A 120 -10.67 15.49 0.19
N GLY A 121 -9.73 15.00 0.99
CA GLY A 121 -9.70 13.59 1.40
C GLY A 121 -8.88 12.67 0.51
N SER A 122 -8.35 13.11 -0.64
CA SER A 122 -7.53 12.26 -1.51
C SER A 122 -6.26 11.77 -0.82
N SER A 123 -5.97 10.47 -0.90
CA SER A 123 -4.69 9.89 -0.46
C SER A 123 -3.71 9.64 -1.61
N ILE A 124 -4.12 9.90 -2.86
CA ILE A 124 -3.37 9.51 -4.06
C ILE A 124 -2.11 10.39 -4.20
N VAL A 125 -0.99 9.73 -4.52
CA VAL A 125 0.28 10.35 -4.88
C VAL A 125 0.84 9.70 -6.14
N ALA A 126 1.58 10.48 -6.93
CA ALA A 126 2.26 9.98 -8.12
C ALA A 126 3.68 9.53 -7.76
N LEU A 127 4.13 8.40 -8.29
CA LEU A 127 5.50 7.92 -8.12
C LEU A 127 6.35 8.33 -9.33
N THR A 128 7.53 8.88 -9.06
CA THR A 128 8.45 9.33 -10.12
C THR A 128 9.24 8.20 -10.79
N GLY A 129 9.19 6.99 -10.23
CA GLY A 129 9.90 5.82 -10.72
C GLY A 129 9.54 4.56 -9.93
N ALA A 130 10.12 3.42 -10.33
CA ALA A 130 9.91 2.16 -9.64
C ALA A 130 10.41 2.23 -8.18
N VAL A 131 9.63 1.65 -7.27
CA VAL A 131 10.00 1.57 -5.85
C VAL A 131 11.10 0.52 -5.68
N PRO A 132 12.30 0.88 -5.21
CA PRO A 132 13.37 -0.08 -5.03
C PRO A 132 13.08 -0.99 -3.83
N VAL A 133 13.54 -2.24 -3.89
CA VAL A 133 13.38 -3.21 -2.78
C VAL A 133 13.96 -2.68 -1.46
N SER A 134 14.99 -1.83 -1.51
CA SER A 134 15.61 -1.21 -0.34
C SER A 134 14.72 -0.17 0.36
N ALA A 135 13.68 0.32 -0.32
CA ALA A 135 12.70 1.25 0.27
C ALA A 135 11.50 0.51 0.87
N VAL A 136 11.36 -0.80 0.65
CA VAL A 136 10.22 -1.57 1.16
C VAL A 136 10.41 -1.81 2.65
N ALA A 137 9.43 -1.36 3.44
CA ALA A 137 9.38 -1.59 4.88
C ALA A 137 8.55 -2.83 5.22
N ALA A 138 7.48 -3.10 4.46
CA ALA A 138 6.64 -4.27 4.64
C ALA A 138 5.89 -4.65 3.38
N ILE A 139 5.54 -5.93 3.28
CA ILE A 139 4.67 -6.46 2.23
C ILE A 139 3.43 -7.02 2.93
N HIS A 140 2.26 -6.63 2.45
CA HIS A 140 0.98 -7.05 3.00
C HIS A 140 0.24 -7.85 1.95
N VAL A 141 -0.22 -9.06 2.28
CA VAL A 141 -0.91 -9.95 1.33
C VAL A 141 -2.10 -10.62 1.99
N ASP A 142 -3.21 -10.71 1.27
CA ASP A 142 -4.37 -11.49 1.73
C ASP A 142 -4.00 -12.96 2.01
N GLY A 143 -4.58 -13.52 3.07
CA GLY A 143 -4.52 -14.93 3.43
C GLY A 143 -5.25 -15.85 2.45
N ALA A 144 -5.17 -17.17 2.67
CA ALA A 144 -5.79 -18.15 1.77
C ALA A 144 -7.33 -18.16 1.86
N GLU A 145 -7.85 -17.80 3.03
CA GLU A 145 -9.26 -17.68 3.38
C GLU A 145 -9.96 -16.54 2.63
N ALA A 146 -9.24 -15.48 2.30
CA ALA A 146 -9.78 -14.31 1.59
C ALA A 146 -9.96 -14.54 0.08
N VAL A 147 -9.34 -15.58 -0.48
CA VAL A 147 -9.24 -15.79 -1.94
C VAL A 147 -10.59 -15.77 -2.64
N GLN A 148 -11.62 -16.35 -2.03
CA GLN A 148 -12.96 -16.39 -2.63
C GLN A 148 -13.59 -14.99 -2.71
N ASP A 149 -13.52 -14.22 -1.63
CA ASP A 149 -14.15 -12.90 -1.55
C ASP A 149 -13.36 -11.87 -2.36
N VAL A 150 -12.03 -11.96 -2.36
CA VAL A 150 -11.15 -11.15 -3.23
C VAL A 150 -11.41 -11.45 -4.70
N ALA A 151 -11.64 -12.71 -5.07
CA ALA A 151 -11.99 -13.06 -6.45
C ALA A 151 -13.34 -12.45 -6.86
N ALA A 152 -14.35 -12.51 -5.99
CA ALA A 152 -15.67 -11.90 -6.25
C ALA A 152 -15.57 -10.37 -6.35
N ALA A 153 -14.88 -9.73 -5.41
CA ALA A 153 -14.64 -8.29 -5.39
C ALA A 153 -13.88 -7.83 -6.64
N ALA A 154 -12.83 -8.54 -7.03
CA ALA A 154 -12.05 -8.20 -8.22
C ALA A 154 -12.90 -8.23 -9.49
N GLU A 155 -13.91 -9.11 -9.61
CA GLU A 155 -14.76 -9.17 -10.81
C GLU A 155 -15.70 -7.96 -10.96
N VAL A 156 -16.07 -7.30 -9.85
CA VAL A 156 -17.07 -6.21 -9.83
C VAL A 156 -16.50 -4.85 -9.41
N VAL A 157 -15.19 -4.75 -9.19
CA VAL A 157 -14.54 -3.51 -8.70
C VAL A 157 -14.78 -2.30 -9.61
N VAL A 158 -14.90 -2.51 -10.93
CA VAL A 158 -15.13 -1.42 -11.89
C VAL A 158 -16.54 -0.85 -11.74
N GLU A 159 -17.51 -1.71 -11.52
CA GLU A 159 -18.90 -1.37 -11.28
C GLU A 159 -19.06 -0.65 -9.93
N ALA A 160 -18.36 -1.13 -8.88
CA ALA A 160 -18.32 -0.47 -7.57
C ALA A 160 -17.77 0.97 -7.69
N LEU A 161 -16.66 1.16 -8.40
CA LEU A 161 -16.09 2.49 -8.69
C LEU A 161 -17.01 3.37 -9.54
N ALA A 162 -17.87 2.78 -10.37
CA ALA A 162 -18.90 3.49 -11.12
C ALA A 162 -20.13 3.86 -10.26
N GLY A 163 -20.15 3.47 -8.97
CA GLY A 163 -21.18 3.80 -8.00
C GLY A 163 -22.29 2.75 -7.87
N ASP A 164 -22.08 1.51 -8.32
CA ASP A 164 -23.02 0.41 -8.11
C ASP A 164 -22.96 -0.07 -6.64
N PRO A 165 -24.06 0.03 -5.87
CA PRO A 165 -24.07 -0.32 -4.45
C PRO A 165 -24.00 -1.84 -4.20
N ASP A 166 -24.50 -2.69 -5.10
CA ASP A 166 -24.44 -4.15 -4.95
C ASP A 166 -23.00 -4.63 -5.23
N ALA A 167 -22.34 -4.01 -6.21
CA ALA A 167 -20.92 -4.22 -6.45
C ALA A 167 -20.07 -3.72 -5.28
N GLN A 168 -20.39 -2.53 -4.73
CA GLN A 168 -19.69 -1.99 -3.56
C GLN A 168 -19.80 -2.94 -2.36
N PHE A 169 -21.00 -3.47 -2.08
CA PHE A 169 -21.19 -4.45 -1.01
C PHE A 169 -20.30 -5.70 -1.18
N THR A 170 -20.09 -6.14 -2.42
CA THR A 170 -19.20 -7.26 -2.73
C THR A 170 -17.72 -6.91 -2.52
N VAL A 171 -17.32 -5.68 -2.86
CA VAL A 171 -15.96 -5.17 -2.61
C VAL A 171 -15.69 -5.04 -1.12
N ASP A 172 -16.65 -4.50 -0.34
CA ASP A 172 -16.54 -4.36 1.11
C ASP A 172 -16.31 -5.73 1.79
N GLY A 173 -16.90 -6.80 1.26
CA GLY A 173 -16.68 -8.16 1.77
C GLY A 173 -15.22 -8.64 1.67
N ALA A 174 -14.41 -8.08 0.77
CA ALA A 174 -12.97 -8.36 0.76
C ALA A 174 -12.24 -7.62 1.90
N GLU A 175 -12.72 -6.46 2.34
CA GLU A 175 -12.13 -5.68 3.43
C GLU A 175 -12.32 -6.29 4.81
N ASP A 176 -13.29 -7.20 4.97
CA ASP A 176 -13.44 -8.01 6.18
C ASP A 176 -12.21 -8.93 6.43
N HIS A 177 -11.35 -9.11 5.42
CA HIS A 177 -10.09 -9.85 5.54
C HIS A 177 -8.92 -8.89 5.74
N GLU A 178 -8.24 -9.01 6.88
CA GLU A 178 -7.00 -8.30 7.15
C GLU A 178 -5.85 -8.89 6.31
N LEU A 179 -5.02 -8.02 5.71
CA LEU A 179 -3.84 -8.46 4.99
C LEU A 179 -2.75 -8.90 5.98
N GLU A 180 -2.18 -10.08 5.78
CA GLU A 180 -1.06 -10.59 6.55
C GLU A 180 0.20 -9.75 6.31
N TRP A 181 0.99 -9.50 7.36
CA TRP A 181 2.23 -8.72 7.29
C TRP A 181 3.45 -9.62 7.09
N TYR A 182 4.35 -9.20 6.19
CA TYR A 182 5.61 -9.86 5.90
C TYR A 182 6.77 -8.86 5.86
N ASP A 183 7.93 -9.26 6.39
CA ASP A 183 9.17 -8.51 6.22
C ASP A 183 9.70 -8.68 4.78
N VAL A 184 10.39 -7.67 4.23
CA VAL A 184 10.97 -7.75 2.87
C VAL A 184 11.97 -8.90 2.70
N THR A 185 12.61 -9.34 3.78
CA THR A 185 13.51 -10.50 3.78
C THR A 185 12.77 -11.82 3.57
N GLU A 186 11.47 -11.88 3.86
CA GLU A 186 10.61 -13.06 3.70
C GLU A 186 10.02 -13.19 2.29
N LEU A 187 10.30 -12.24 1.38
CA LEU A 187 9.74 -12.21 0.02
C LEU A 187 9.86 -13.55 -0.73
N ASP A 188 10.98 -14.25 -0.62
CA ASP A 188 11.18 -15.53 -1.32
C ASP A 188 10.32 -16.66 -0.73
N LEU A 189 10.05 -16.61 0.59
CA LEU A 189 9.13 -17.53 1.25
C LEU A 189 7.69 -17.19 0.87
N LEU A 190 7.32 -15.91 0.97
CA LEU A 190 6.01 -15.40 0.58
C LEU A 190 5.65 -15.87 -0.83
N LEU A 191 6.53 -15.61 -1.81
CA LEU A 191 6.31 -15.97 -3.21
C LEU A 191 6.11 -17.47 -3.44
N ARG A 192 6.59 -18.36 -2.57
CA ARG A 192 6.32 -19.81 -2.67
C ARG A 192 4.97 -20.22 -2.08
N THR A 193 4.43 -19.40 -1.17
CA THR A 193 3.19 -19.67 -0.45
C THR A 193 1.98 -19.08 -1.14
N VAL A 194 2.16 -17.95 -1.85
CA VAL A 194 1.06 -17.21 -2.49
C VAL A 194 0.99 -17.34 -4.01
N SER A 195 1.97 -17.99 -4.64
CA SER A 195 1.98 -18.34 -6.07
C SER A 195 1.07 -19.54 -6.36
#